data_AF-A0A0T1W2W8-F1
#
_entry.id   AF-A0A0T1W2W8-F1
#
_cell.length_a   1.000
_cell.length_b   1.000
_cell.length_c   1.000
_cell.angle_alpha   90.00
_cell.angle_beta   90.00
_cell.angle_gamma   90.00
#
_symmetry.space_group_name_H-M   'P 1'
#
loop_
_entity.id
_entity.type
_entity.pdbx_description
1 polymer ?
#
loop_
_entity_poly.entity_id
_entity_poly.type
_entity_poly.pdbx_seq_one_letter_code
_entity_poly.pdbx_strand_id
1 'polypeptide(L)'
;MTPADTTIDPDPAVVAAALEDVAAAGRELAAAKQSGALGSLERIQSELQSAVDAARALGAGWGQIGAALGIARGNAYQRFRKKAFDWPSR
;
A
#
# COMPACT_ATOMS: atom_id res chain seq x y z
N MET A 1 -37.19 12.22 -0.25
CA MET A 1 -35.95 12.88 0.17
C MET A 1 -34.91 11.79 0.39
N THR A 2 -34.23 11.39 -0.67
CA THR A 2 -33.22 10.32 -0.63
C THR A 2 -31.98 10.93 0.04
N PRO A 3 -31.41 10.35 1.10
CA PRO A 3 -30.10 10.79 1.55
C PRO A 3 -29.15 10.53 0.38
N ALA A 4 -28.50 11.58 -0.10
CA ALA A 4 -27.37 11.42 -0.99
C ALA A 4 -26.40 10.49 -0.26
N ASP A 5 -26.13 9.34 -0.87
CA ASP A 5 -24.96 8.55 -0.58
C ASP A 5 -23.76 9.45 -0.88
N THR A 6 -23.38 10.26 0.11
CA THR A 6 -22.14 11.03 0.06
C THR A 6 -21.06 9.97 0.19
N THR A 7 -20.68 9.38 -0.93
CA THR A 7 -19.37 8.76 -1.08
C THR A 7 -18.39 9.88 -0.76
N ILE A 8 -17.98 9.99 0.51
CA ILE A 8 -16.94 10.92 0.94
C ILE A 8 -15.68 10.38 0.29
N ASP A 9 -15.38 10.89 -0.90
CA ASP A 9 -14.04 10.74 -1.46
C ASP A 9 -13.06 11.20 -0.37
N PRO A 10 -12.12 10.34 0.04
CA PRO A 10 -11.21 10.67 1.13
C PRO A 10 -10.48 11.96 0.80
N ASP A 11 -10.35 12.82 1.81
CA ASP A 11 -9.67 14.10 1.66
C ASP A 11 -8.29 13.87 0.99
N PRO A 12 -7.98 14.57 -0.13
CA PRO A 12 -6.73 14.36 -0.84
C PRO A 12 -5.49 14.54 0.04
N ALA A 13 -5.56 15.35 1.11
CA ALA A 13 -4.47 15.49 2.07
C ALA A 13 -4.25 14.21 2.90
N VAL A 14 -5.33 13.51 3.26
CA VAL A 14 -5.27 12.22 3.97
C VAL A 14 -4.68 11.14 3.06
N VAL A 15 -5.07 11.12 1.78
CA VAL A 15 -4.47 10.21 0.80
C VAL A 15 -2.99 10.50 0.60
N ALA A 16 -2.60 11.77 0.55
CA ALA A 16 -1.21 12.18 0.42
C ALA A 16 -0.36 11.73 1.63
N ALA A 17 -0.84 11.94 2.86
CA ALA A 17 -0.15 11.47 4.06
C ALA A 17 0.05 9.94 4.05
N ALA A 18 -0.98 9.18 3.67
CA ALA A 18 -0.84 7.72 3.55
C ALA A 18 0.16 7.29 2.47
N LEU A 19 0.30 8.04 1.37
CA LEU A 19 1.31 7.79 0.34
C LEU A 19 2.73 8.14 0.84
N GLU A 20 2.87 9.13 1.71
CA GLU A 20 4.14 9.43 2.38
C GLU A 20 4.57 8.31 3.33
N ASP A 21 3.62 7.73 4.07
CA ASP A 21 3.85 6.56 4.92
C ASP A 21 4.32 5.35 4.10
N VAL A 22 3.67 5.09 2.95
CA VAL A 22 4.10 4.06 2.00
C VAL A 22 5.53 4.31 1.51
N ALA A 23 5.87 5.56 1.19
CA ALA A 23 7.21 5.92 0.76
C ALA A 23 8.26 5.74 1.87
N ALA A 24 7.92 6.08 3.12
CA ALA A 24 8.77 5.89 4.28
C ALA A 24 9.07 4.41 4.53
N ALA A 25 8.04 3.56 4.62
CA ALA A 25 8.20 2.12 4.79
C ALA A 25 9.00 1.48 3.62
N GLY A 26 8.81 1.98 2.39
CA GLY A 26 9.59 1.55 1.23
C GLY A 26 11.09 1.85 1.36
N ARG A 27 11.45 3.03 1.87
CA ARG A 27 12.85 3.41 2.13
C ARG A 27 13.47 2.59 3.25
N GLU A 28 12.72 2.34 4.33
CA GLU A 28 13.18 1.50 5.43
C GLU A 28 13.45 0.07 4.97
N LEU A 29 12.56 -0.50 4.14
CA LEU A 29 12.77 -1.82 3.56
C LEU A 29 14.02 -1.86 2.67
N ALA A 30 14.25 -0.82 1.87
CA ALA A 30 15.44 -0.72 1.03
C ALA A 30 16.73 -0.62 1.88
N ALA A 31 16.71 0.19 2.95
CA ALA A 31 17.84 0.32 3.88
C ALA A 31 18.14 -0.99 4.61
N ALA A 32 17.13 -1.70 5.10
CA ALA A 32 17.30 -2.98 5.78
C ALA A 32 17.86 -4.07 4.85
N LYS A 33 17.48 -4.05 3.56
CA LYS A 33 18.06 -4.94 2.55
C LYS A 33 19.52 -4.63 2.27
N GLN A 34 19.89 -3.36 2.22
CA GLN A 34 21.27 -2.93 2.00
C GLN A 34 22.18 -3.24 3.19
N SER A 35 21.67 -3.12 4.42
CA SER A 35 22.44 -3.40 5.65
C SER A 35 22.56 -4.89 5.97
N GLY A 36 21.82 -5.77 5.28
CA GLY A 36 21.80 -7.20 5.57
C GLY A 36 21.08 -7.56 6.87
N ALA A 37 20.22 -6.68 7.39
CA ALA A 37 19.46 -6.87 8.62
C ALA A 37 18.28 -7.85 8.42
N LEU A 38 18.59 -9.10 8.07
CA LEU A 38 17.62 -10.12 7.67
C LEU A 38 16.53 -10.37 8.74
N GLY A 39 16.90 -10.31 10.02
CA GLY A 39 15.97 -10.55 11.14
C GLY A 39 14.85 -9.50 11.30
N SER A 40 14.96 -8.35 10.63
CA SER A 40 13.92 -7.31 10.64
C SER A 40 13.16 -7.19 9.32
N LEU A 41 13.58 -7.91 8.26
CA LEU A 41 12.99 -7.76 6.93
C LEU A 41 11.53 -8.19 6.87
N GLU A 42 11.14 -9.26 7.57
CA GLU A 42 9.74 -9.71 7.57
C GLU A 42 8.82 -8.70 8.24
N ARG A 43 9.27 -8.10 9.34
CA ARG A 43 8.53 -7.05 10.04
C ARG A 43 8.34 -5.83 9.15
N ILE A 44 9.43 -5.31 8.58
CA ILE A 44 9.40 -4.12 7.72
C ILE A 44 8.58 -4.37 6.44
N GLN A 45 8.63 -5.58 5.88
CA GLN A 45 7.74 -5.93 4.75
C GLN A 45 6.26 -5.93 5.16
N SER A 46 5.94 -6.39 6.37
CA SER A 46 4.56 -6.40 6.89
C SER A 46 4.06 -4.98 7.19
N GLU A 47 4.93 -4.11 7.71
CA GLU A 47 4.65 -2.69 7.90
C GLU A 47 4.40 -2.00 6.56
N LEU A 48 5.23 -2.27 5.55
CA LEU A 48 5.02 -1.76 4.19
C LEU A 48 3.68 -2.25 3.60
N GLN A 49 3.35 -3.53 3.75
CA GLN A 49 2.04 -4.04 3.29
C GLN A 49 0.88 -3.34 4.02
N SER A 50 1.02 -3.08 5.32
CA SER A 50 -0.01 -2.39 6.11
C SER A 50 -0.19 -0.93 5.67
N ALA A 51 0.90 -0.22 5.38
CA ALA A 51 0.83 1.14 4.84
C ALA A 51 0.17 1.17 3.46
N VAL A 52 0.48 0.20 2.59
CA VAL A 52 -0.18 0.07 1.28
C VAL A 52 -1.67 -0.23 1.44
N ASP A 53 -2.05 -1.13 2.34
CA ASP A 53 -3.44 -1.46 2.63
C ASP A 53 -4.21 -0.23 3.15
N ALA A 54 -3.61 0.56 4.04
CA ALA A 54 -4.18 1.81 4.55
C ALA A 54 -4.39 2.83 3.42
N ALA A 55 -3.38 3.07 2.60
CA ALA A 55 -3.49 3.95 1.44
C ALA A 55 -4.58 3.47 0.47
N ARG A 56 -4.70 2.16 0.24
CA ARG A 56 -5.75 1.56 -0.60
C ARG A 56 -7.15 1.75 -0.01
N ALA A 57 -7.31 1.60 1.30
CA ALA A 57 -8.58 1.84 1.99
C ALA A 57 -9.01 3.32 1.90
N LEU A 58 -8.03 4.22 1.86
CA LEU A 58 -8.20 5.65 1.59
C LEU A 58 -8.26 5.98 0.10
N GLY A 59 -8.57 5.02 -0.78
CA GLY A 59 -8.81 5.29 -2.21
C GLY A 59 -7.56 5.52 -3.07
N ALA A 60 -6.34 5.44 -2.53
CA ALA A 60 -5.13 5.62 -3.32
C ALA A 60 -5.05 4.59 -4.46
N GLY A 61 -4.82 5.06 -5.69
CA GLY A 61 -4.65 4.19 -6.84
C GLY A 61 -3.29 3.48 -6.86
N TRP A 62 -3.22 2.31 -7.50
CA TRP A 62 -1.95 1.58 -7.69
C TRP A 62 -0.87 2.40 -8.41
N GLY A 63 -1.25 3.38 -9.23
CA GLY A 63 -0.31 4.29 -9.87
C GLY A 63 0.38 5.22 -8.86
N GLN A 64 -0.38 5.77 -7.91
CA GLN A 64 0.14 6.65 -6.85
C GLN A 64 1.04 5.86 -5.89
N ILE A 65 0.62 4.65 -5.51
CA ILE A 65 1.43 3.74 -4.68
C ILE A 65 2.73 3.35 -5.40
N GLY A 66 2.64 3.03 -6.70
CA GLY A 66 3.83 2.74 -7.52
C GLY A 66 4.81 3.93 -7.55
N ALA A 67 4.29 5.14 -7.76
CA ALA A 67 5.10 6.35 -7.75
C ALA A 67 5.78 6.60 -6.39
N ALA A 68 5.05 6.44 -5.27
CA ALA A 68 5.59 6.56 -3.91
C ALA A 68 6.73 5.57 -3.63
N LEU A 69 6.69 4.38 -4.25
CA LEU A 69 7.70 3.32 -4.12
C LEU A 69 8.78 3.35 -5.21
N GLY A 70 8.71 4.27 -6.18
CA GLY A 70 9.61 4.32 -7.33
C GLY A 70 9.52 3.09 -8.25
N ILE A 71 8.37 2.44 -8.33
CA ILE A 71 8.12 1.26 -9.19
C ILE A 71 6.94 1.47 -10.13
N ALA A 72 6.91 0.72 -11.23
CA ALA A 72 5.77 0.74 -12.14
C ALA A 72 4.47 0.30 -11.44
N ARG A 73 3.34 0.89 -11.85
CA ARG A 73 1.98 0.53 -11.37
C ARG A 73 1.73 -0.98 -11.36
N GLY A 74 2.10 -1.67 -12.45
CA GLY A 74 1.91 -3.12 -12.59
C GLY A 74 2.69 -3.91 -11.52
N ASN A 75 3.89 -3.45 -11.17
CA ASN A 75 4.70 -4.06 -10.12
C ASN A 75 4.08 -3.83 -8.74
N ALA A 76 3.58 -2.62 -8.47
CA ALA A 76 2.84 -2.34 -7.23
C ALA A 76 1.60 -3.25 -7.10
N TYR A 77 0.79 -3.32 -8.16
CA TYR A 77 -0.37 -4.20 -8.19
C TYR A 77 0.00 -5.67 -7.95
N GLN A 78 0.97 -6.21 -8.68
CA GLN A 78 1.34 -7.63 -8.54
C GLN A 78 1.87 -7.97 -7.15
N ARG A 79 2.64 -7.05 -6.53
CA ARG A 79 3.29 -7.28 -5.23
C ARG A 79 2.33 -7.17 -4.07
N PHE A 80 1.43 -6.20 -4.10
CA PHE A 80 0.61 -5.83 -2.93
C PHE A 80 -0.87 -6.16 -3.09
N ARG A 81 -1.33 -6.62 -4.26
CA ARG A 81 -2.68 -7.16 -4.36
C ARG A 81 -2.78 -8.34 -3.42
N LYS A 82 -3.78 -8.33 -2.53
CA LYS A 82 -4.21 -9.54 -1.86
C LYS A 82 -4.58 -10.54 -2.95
N LYS A 83 -3.89 -11.68 -2.99
CA LYS A 83 -4.40 -12.84 -3.72
C LYS A 83 -5.73 -13.19 -3.06
N ALA A 84 -6.82 -12.79 -3.67
CA ALA A 84 -8.12 -13.41 -3.40
C ALA A 84 -8.00 -14.86 -3.90
N PHE A 85 -7.40 -15.73 -3.10
CA PHE A 85 -7.51 -17.16 -3.28
C PHE A 85 -8.50 -17.65 -2.23
N ASP A 86 -9.77 -17.54 -2.58
CA ASP A 86 -10.79 -18.43 -2.04
C ASP A 86 -11.55 -18.98 -3.25
N TRP A 87 -11.22 -20.22 -3.60
CA TRP A 87 -12.14 -21.08 -4.32
C TRP A 87 -12.31 -22.33 -3.47
N PRO A 88 -13.51 -22.60 -2.92
CA PRO A 88 -13.82 -23.92 -2.40
C PRO A 88 -14.02 -24.83 -3.61
N SER A 89 -13.01 -25.65 -3.92
CA SER A 89 -13.21 -26.80 -4.81
C SER A 89 -14.24 -27.71 -4.16
N ARG A 90 -15.46 -27.68 -4.70
CA ARG A 90 -16.53 -28.65 -4.45
C ARG A 90 -16.16 -30.02 -5.02
#